data_AF-A0A2D5H8S5-F1
#
_entry.id   AF-A0A2D5H8S5-F1
#
_cell.length_a   1.000
_cell.length_b   1.000
_cell.length_c   1.000
_cell.angle_alpha   90.00
_cell.angle_beta   90.00
_cell.angle_gamma   90.00
#
_symmetry.space_group_name_H-M   'P 1'
#
loop_
_entity.id
_entity.type
_entity.pdbx_description
1 polymer ?
#
loop_
_entity_poly.entity_id
_entity_poly.type
_entity_poly.pdbx_seq_one_letter_code
_entity_poly.pdbx_strand_id
1 'polypeptide(L)' 'MEQSASGPEQERNAAIYVAVMDGATFGQLAEKYGISRVRVKKAYAREREKAWEARRRGESSYRDRPFPADV' A
#
# COMPACT_ATOMS: atom_id res chain seq x y z
N MET A 1 -21.94 -12.91 2.63
CA MET A 1 -20.61 -12.70 2.05
C MET A 1 -19.86 -11.81 3.02
N GLU A 2 -19.04 -12.40 3.89
CA GLU A 2 -18.29 -11.64 4.90
C GLU A 2 -17.25 -10.76 4.20
N GLN A 3 -17.56 -9.48 4.07
CA GLN A 3 -16.54 -8.46 3.87
C GLN A 3 -15.67 -8.52 5.12
N SER A 4 -14.53 -9.22 5.03
CA SER A 4 -13.51 -9.21 6.07
C SER A 4 -13.18 -7.74 6.33
N ALA A 5 -13.66 -7.22 7.46
CA ALA A 5 -13.56 -5.82 7.83
C ALA A 5 -12.08 -5.44 7.86
N SER A 6 -11.62 -4.92 6.73
CA SER A 6 -10.28 -4.40 6.57
C SER A 6 -10.25 -3.19 7.47
N GLY A 7 -9.66 -3.32 8.67
CA GLY A 7 -9.72 -2.25 9.66
C GLY A 7 -9.18 -0.93 9.10
N PRO A 8 -9.48 0.21 9.75
CA PRO A 8 -9.09 1.54 9.27
C PRO A 8 -7.57 1.68 9.04
N GLU A 9 -6.75 0.91 9.76
CA GLU A 9 -5.31 0.81 9.50
C GLU A 9 -4.99 0.15 8.16
N GLN A 10 -5.69 -0.91 7.79
CA GLN A 10 -5.44 -1.68 6.58
C GLN A 10 -5.83 -0.86 5.34
N GLU A 11 -6.93 -0.10 5.41
CA GLU A 11 -7.33 0.88 4.39
C GLU A 11 -6.33 2.04 4.27
N ARG A 12 -5.85 2.58 5.40
CA ARG A 12 -4.80 3.61 5.36
C ARG A 12 -3.53 3.09 4.71
N ASN A 13 -3.09 1.90 5.07
CA ASN A 13 -1.88 1.30 4.52
C ASN A 13 -2.03 1.07 3.01
N ALA A 14 -3.24 0.68 2.57
CA ALA A 14 -3.60 0.61 1.16
C ALA A 14 -3.39 1.92 0.42
N ALA A 15 -3.98 2.97 0.96
CA ALA A 15 -3.90 4.30 0.39
C ALA A 15 -2.45 4.82 0.37
N ILE A 16 -1.65 4.51 1.39
CA ILE A 16 -0.22 4.81 1.42
C ILE A 16 0.50 4.12 0.26
N TYR A 17 0.27 2.82 0.04
CA TYR A 17 0.90 2.09 -1.04
C TYR A 17 0.57 2.71 -2.41
N VAL A 18 -0.72 2.89 -2.69
CA VAL A 18 -1.18 3.46 -3.96
C VAL A 18 -0.63 4.87 -4.16
N ALA A 19 -0.65 5.72 -3.13
CA ALA A 19 -0.14 7.07 -3.25
C ALA A 19 1.36 7.13 -3.54
N VAL A 20 2.16 6.24 -2.95
CA VAL A 20 3.60 6.14 -3.27
C VAL A 20 3.79 5.68 -4.71
N MET A 21 2.96 4.73 -5.19
CA MET A 21 2.97 4.31 -6.59
C MET A 21 2.59 5.45 -7.55
N ASP A 22 1.76 6.39 -7.11
CA ASP A 22 1.40 7.62 -7.84
C ASP A 22 2.44 8.75 -7.70
N GLY A 23 3.58 8.49 -7.04
CA GLY A 23 4.68 9.44 -6.90
C GLY A 23 4.67 10.29 -5.63
N ALA A 24 3.76 10.04 -4.69
CA ALA A 24 3.78 10.73 -3.40
C ALA A 24 5.00 10.33 -2.57
N THR A 25 5.60 11.30 -1.90
CA THR A 25 6.73 11.05 -0.99
C THR A 25 6.25 10.58 0.38
N PHE A 26 7.10 9.84 1.11
CA PHE A 26 6.78 9.45 2.49
C PHE A 26 6.59 10.65 3.44
N GLY A 27 7.19 11.81 3.14
CA GLY A 27 7.00 13.04 3.91
C GLY A 27 5.57 13.56 3.78
N GLN A 28 5.10 13.76 2.55
CA GLN A 28 3.73 14.22 2.27
C GLN A 28 2.67 13.30 2.89
N LEU A 29 2.88 11.98 2.86
CA LEU A 29 1.97 11.02 3.47
C LEU A 29 2.01 11.02 4.99
N ALA A 30 3.18 11.25 5.59
CA ALA A 30 3.31 11.39 7.03
C ALA A 30 2.50 12.58 7.53
N GLU A 31 2.61 13.72 6.84
CA GLU A 31 1.84 14.94 7.11
C GLU A 31 0.34 14.71 6.90
N LYS A 32 -0.06 14.15 5.75
CA LYS A 32 -1.46 13.88 5.41
C LYS A 32 -2.19 13.02 6.44
N TYR A 33 -1.53 11.99 6.96
CA TYR A 33 -2.13 11.03 7.89
C TYR A 33 -1.81 11.33 9.37
N GLY A 34 -1.04 12.37 9.66
CA GLY A 34 -0.62 12.69 11.04
C GLY A 34 0.17 11.57 11.71
N ILE A 35 0.98 10.83 10.94
CA ILE A 35 1.79 9.71 11.44
C ILE A 35 3.26 9.90 11.11
N SER A 36 4.15 9.20 11.83
CA SER A 36 5.58 9.29 11.55
C SER A 36 5.94 8.72 10.17
N ARG A 37 6.95 9.33 9.54
CA ARG A 37 7.52 8.86 8.27
C ARG A 37 8.02 7.40 8.33
N VAL A 38 8.46 6.95 9.51
CA VAL A 38 8.81 5.55 9.78
C VAL A 38 7.58 4.64 9.69
N ARG A 39 6.42 5.04 10.22
CA ARG A 39 5.17 4.28 10.08
C ARG A 39 4.73 4.21 8.63
N VAL A 40 4.82 5.30 7.87
CA VAL A 40 4.53 5.30 6.42
C VAL A 40 5.42 4.29 5.69
N LYS A 41 6.73 4.32 5.93
CA LYS A 41 7.68 3.39 5.30
C LYS A 41 7.36 1.92 5.63
N LYS A 42 7.02 1.63 6.89
CA LYS A 42 6.61 0.28 7.31
C LYS A 42 5.31 -0.18 6.66
N ALA A 43 4.32 0.71 6.57
CA ALA A 43 3.05 0.44 5.88
C ALA A 43 3.30 0.14 4.40
N TYR A 44 4.03 1.00 3.70
CA TYR A 44 4.42 0.80 2.31
C TYR A 44 5.14 -0.54 2.09
N ALA A 45 6.14 -0.87 2.91
CA ALA A 45 6.90 -2.11 2.77
C ALA A 45 6.02 -3.37 2.89
N ARG A 46 5.12 -3.41 3.89
CA ARG A 46 4.19 -4.53 4.06
C ARG A 46 3.24 -4.68 2.87
N GLU A 47 2.73 -3.57 2.37
CA GLU A 47 1.80 -3.60 1.23
C GLU A 47 2.50 -3.95 -0.08
N ARG A 48 3.76 -3.53 -0.24
CA ARG A 48 4.62 -3.96 -1.36
C ARG A 48 4.90 -5.46 -1.31
N GLU A 49 5.16 -6.03 -0.13
CA GLU A 49 5.34 -7.48 0.05
C GLU A 49 4.09 -8.25 -0.38
N LYS A 50 2.90 -7.84 0.10
CA LYS A 50 1.62 -8.42 -0.32
C LYS A 50 1.40 -8.32 -1.82
N ALA A 51 1.77 -7.19 -2.43
CA ALA A 51 1.70 -7.04 -3.87
C ALA A 51 2.61 -8.07 -4.58
N TRP A 52 3.85 -8.25 -4.12
CA TRP A 52 4.73 -9.28 -4.67
C TRP A 52 4.19 -10.69 -4.51
N GLU A 53 3.58 -11.01 -3.36
CA GLU A 53 2.95 -12.30 -3.15
C GLU A 53 1.75 -12.52 -4.08
N ALA A 54 0.90 -11.51 -4.26
CA ALA A 54 -0.22 -11.55 -5.20
C ALA A 54 0.26 -11.81 -6.63
N ARG A 55 1.29 -11.05 -7.07
CA ARG A 55 1.94 -11.28 -8.38
C ARG A 55 2.49 -12.70 -8.51
N ARG A 56 3.14 -13.22 -7.46
CA ARG A 56 3.68 -14.59 -7.44
C ARG A 56 2.56 -15.65 -7.55
N ARG A 57 1.38 -15.38 -6.98
CA ARG A 57 0.20 -16.25 -7.10
C ARG A 57 -0.48 -16.17 -8.47
N GLY A 58 0.01 -15.32 -9.37
CA GLY A 58 -0.56 -15.12 -10.70
C GLY A 58 -1.71 -14.11 -10.73
N GLU A 59 -1.87 -13.30 -9.68
CA GLU A 59 -2.80 -12.17 -9.74
C GLU A 59 -2.26 -11.14 -10.76
N SER A 60 -3.17 -10.50 -11.49
CA SER A 60 -2.84 -9.47 -12.48
C SER A 60 -2.75 -8.07 -11.89
N SER A 61 -3.36 -7.87 -10.72
CA SER A 61 -3.47 -6.57 -10.07
C SER A 61 -3.51 -6.71 -8.55
N TYR A 62 -2.93 -5.75 -7.85
CA TYR A 62 -3.06 -5.60 -6.41
C TYR A 62 -3.76 -4.29 -6.09
N ARG A 63 -4.90 -4.36 -5.39
CA ARG A 63 -5.78 -3.21 -5.15
C ARG A 63 -6.12 -2.43 -6.42
N ASP A 64 -6.59 -3.15 -7.43
CA ASP A 64 -7.10 -2.58 -8.68
C ASP A 64 -6.05 -1.79 -9.50
N ARG A 65 -4.76 -2.00 -9.21
CA ARG A 65 -3.64 -1.40 -9.94
C ARG A 65 -2.75 -2.50 -10.52
N PRO A 66 -2.20 -2.30 -11.73
CA PRO A 66 -1.19 -3.21 -12.26
C PRO A 66 0.04 -3.19 -11.36
N PHE A 67 0.70 -4.35 -11.24
CA PHE A 67 1.99 -4.40 -10.57
C PHE A 67 3.00 -3.53 -11.33
N PRO A 68 3.78 -2.69 -10.64
CA PRO A 68 4.84 -1.95 -11.30
C PRO A 68 5.85 -2.92 -11.94
N ALA A 69 6.30 -2.58 -13.14
CA ALA A 69 7.60 -3.01 -13.62
C ALA A 69 8.65 -2.34 -12.72
N ASP A 70 9.66 -3.09 -12.28
CA ASP A 70 10.62 -2.71 -11.25
C ASP A 70 11.03 -1.22 -11.23
N VAL A 71 11.07 -0.65 -10.02
CA VAL A 71 11.71 0.63 -9.68
C VAL A 71 13.17 0.44 -9.36
#